data_AF-A0A7C1A733-F1
#
_entry.id   AF-A0A7C1A733-F1
#
_cell.length_a   1.000
_cell.length_b   1.000
_cell.length_c   1.000
_cell.angle_alpha   90.00
_cell.angle_beta   90.00
_cell.angle_gamma   90.00
#
_symmetry.space_group_name_H-M   'P 1'
#
loop_
_entity.id
_entity.type
_entity.pdbx_description
1 polymer ?
#
loop_
_entity_poly.entity_id
_entity_poly.type
_entity_poly.pdbx_seq_one_letter_code
_entity_poly.pdbx_strand_id
1 'polypeptide(L)'
;IVLASAINIYTMNFFDFKLLWDWIFAFSGGIGAGIVTAGIVPLIEITFGYTTDISLLELANLDKPILRRLMLEAPGTYHHSVLVGTLVEAAASEIGANPLLAKVCGYYHDIGKIKKPLYFVENQVNGKNIHDKLAPSMSSLILTAHIKTGVEIAKENRLGRTIIDTIIQHHGTSLITYFYEKAKQIRGEGSVDISDFRYPGPIPQTREAGLVMLADVVEAASRTLENPTPSRIQGLVQELINKIFSDGQLDNCELTLKDLHKIAKSFNKILNGIHHHRIEYPEKLTLVNGKAKDGNSGKQQSKQMQDGFGSNKAKGTGHLKRLGLS
;
A
#
# COMPACT_ATOMS: atom_id res chain seq x y z
N ILE A 1 37.37 16.00 -16.85
CA ILE A 1 37.92 16.04 -18.23
C ILE A 1 37.56 17.34 -18.93
N VAL A 2 36.29 17.64 -19.21
CA VAL A 2 35.87 18.88 -19.92
C VAL A 2 36.42 20.16 -19.26
N LEU A 3 36.32 20.28 -17.95
CA LEU A 3 36.87 21.42 -17.20
C LEU A 3 38.40 21.51 -17.31
N ALA A 4 39.11 20.39 -17.22
CA ALA A 4 40.57 20.34 -17.37
C ALA A 4 41.00 20.73 -18.80
N SER A 5 40.23 20.34 -19.82
CA SER A 5 40.43 20.78 -21.19
C SER A 5 40.21 22.29 -21.34
N ALA A 6 39.12 22.84 -20.78
CA ALA A 6 38.84 24.27 -20.83
C ALA A 6 39.95 25.12 -20.17
N ILE A 7 40.49 24.67 -19.03
CA ILE A 7 41.60 25.34 -18.33
C ILE A 7 42.88 25.32 -19.18
N ASN A 8 43.21 24.19 -19.81
CA ASN A 8 44.40 24.10 -20.68
C ASN A 8 44.25 24.95 -21.95
N ILE A 9 43.04 25.03 -22.53
CA ILE A 9 42.72 25.91 -23.66
C ILE A 9 42.89 27.39 -23.26
N TYR A 10 42.34 27.79 -22.11
CA TYR A 10 42.44 29.15 -21.60
C TYR A 10 43.88 29.59 -21.30
N THR A 11 44.69 28.67 -20.77
CA THR A 11 46.10 28.94 -20.42
C THR A 11 47.07 28.80 -21.61
N MET A 12 46.56 28.56 -22.82
CA MET A 12 47.35 28.38 -24.04
C MET A 12 48.38 27.24 -23.99
N ASN A 13 48.15 26.25 -23.12
CA ASN A 13 49.00 25.07 -22.95
C ASN A 13 48.54 23.91 -23.85
N PHE A 14 48.54 24.13 -25.17
CA PHE A 14 47.95 23.19 -26.14
C PHE A 14 48.88 22.06 -26.60
N PHE A 15 50.19 22.19 -26.40
CA PHE A 15 51.20 21.31 -27.00
C PHE A 15 52.09 20.68 -25.94
N ASP A 16 51.58 19.69 -25.20
CA ASP A 16 52.46 18.73 -24.53
C ASP A 16 51.75 17.48 -23.98
N PHE A 17 52.55 16.47 -23.62
CA PHE A 17 52.15 15.32 -22.77
C PHE A 17 51.40 15.74 -21.49
N LYS A 18 51.52 17.00 -21.08
CA LYS A 18 50.78 17.61 -19.97
C LYS A 18 49.26 17.50 -20.10
N LEU A 19 48.68 17.73 -21.28
CA LEU A 19 47.22 17.63 -21.45
C LEU A 19 46.71 16.21 -21.19
N LEU A 20 47.47 15.21 -21.65
CA LEU A 20 47.20 13.80 -21.40
C LEU A 20 47.30 13.48 -19.90
N TRP A 21 48.34 13.97 -19.22
CA TRP A 21 48.48 13.83 -17.76
C TRP A 21 47.34 14.50 -17.00
N ASP A 22 46.94 15.72 -17.38
CA ASP A 22 45.82 16.43 -16.76
C ASP A 22 44.51 15.67 -16.94
N TRP A 23 44.31 15.00 -18.07
CA TRP A 23 43.16 14.11 -18.27
C TRP A 23 43.23 12.87 -17.39
N ILE A 24 44.39 12.23 -17.29
CA ILE A 24 44.61 11.07 -16.43
C ILE A 24 44.34 11.45 -14.96
N PHE A 25 44.89 12.56 -14.48
CA PHE A 25 44.66 13.07 -13.12
C PHE A 25 43.22 13.50 -12.88
N ALA A 26 42.57 14.16 -13.85
CA ALA A 26 41.17 14.53 -13.72
C ALA A 26 40.24 13.31 -13.69
N PHE A 27 40.56 12.26 -14.46
CA PHE A 27 39.81 11.01 -14.47
C PHE A 27 40.04 10.21 -13.18
N SER A 28 41.31 10.02 -12.79
CA SER A 28 41.66 9.30 -11.56
C SER A 28 41.19 10.05 -10.31
N GLY A 29 41.25 11.38 -10.31
CA GLY A 29 40.69 12.22 -9.26
C GLY A 29 39.18 12.10 -9.15
N GLY A 30 38.46 11.98 -10.27
CA GLY A 30 37.01 11.71 -10.28
C GLY A 30 36.68 10.34 -9.69
N ILE A 31 37.41 9.29 -10.08
CA ILE A 31 37.27 7.95 -9.48
C ILE A 31 37.59 7.98 -7.99
N GLY A 32 38.71 8.60 -7.61
CA GLY A 32 39.14 8.73 -6.22
C GLY A 32 38.11 9.47 -5.37
N ALA A 33 37.56 10.58 -5.86
CA ALA A 33 36.50 11.31 -5.20
C ALA A 33 35.24 10.45 -5.01
N GLY A 34 34.88 9.63 -6.01
CA GLY A 34 33.78 8.67 -5.90
C GLY A 34 34.01 7.62 -4.80
N ILE A 35 35.21 7.04 -4.73
CA ILE A 35 35.58 6.07 -3.69
C ILE A 35 35.54 6.72 -2.30
N VAL A 36 36.13 7.90 -2.14
CA VAL A 36 36.14 8.64 -0.88
C VAL A 36 34.71 8.98 -0.45
N THR A 37 33.88 9.44 -1.38
CA THR A 37 32.47 9.76 -1.11
C THR A 37 31.70 8.51 -0.68
N ALA A 38 31.82 7.41 -1.41
CA ALA A 38 31.15 6.14 -1.08
C ALA A 38 31.59 5.60 0.30
N GLY A 39 32.85 5.80 0.70
CA GLY A 39 33.34 5.43 2.02
C GLY A 39 32.84 6.35 3.16
N ILE A 40 32.67 7.65 2.88
CA ILE A 40 32.26 8.65 3.89
C ILE A 40 30.73 8.70 4.07
N VAL A 41 29.94 8.48 3.03
CA VAL A 41 28.47 8.57 3.08
C VAL A 41 27.86 7.74 4.21
N PRO A 42 28.21 6.46 4.44
CA PRO A 42 27.67 5.69 5.55
C PRO A 42 27.96 6.30 6.93
N LEU A 43 29.12 6.94 7.09
CA LEU A 43 29.48 7.62 8.34
C LEU A 43 28.62 8.87 8.55
N ILE A 44 28.34 9.62 7.49
CA ILE A 44 27.43 10.77 7.53
C ILE A 44 26.01 10.32 7.85
N GLU A 45 25.51 9.26 7.20
CA GLU A 45 24.17 8.72 7.47
C GLU A 45 24.01 8.31 8.93
N ILE A 46 25.01 7.62 9.51
CA ILE A 46 24.98 7.22 10.93
C ILE A 46 25.03 8.44 11.85
N THR A 47 25.88 9.42 11.55
CA THR A 47 26.10 10.59 12.42
C THR A 47 24.90 11.53 12.42
N PHE A 48 24.26 11.72 11.27
CA PHE A 48 23.18 12.70 11.09
C PHE A 48 21.79 12.05 10.95
N GLY A 49 21.70 10.73 10.88
CA GLY A 49 20.44 10.00 10.73
C GLY A 49 19.75 10.20 9.38
N TYR A 50 20.52 10.59 8.35
CA TYR A 50 20.02 10.80 6.99
C TYR A 50 19.89 9.46 6.26
N THR A 51 18.85 9.32 5.42
CA THR A 51 18.66 8.12 4.59
C THR A 51 18.88 8.49 3.12
N THR A 52 19.94 7.96 2.50
CA THR A 52 20.18 8.17 1.05
C THR A 52 19.33 7.25 0.18
N ASP A 53 19.22 7.57 -1.11
CA ASP A 53 18.52 6.72 -2.09
C ASP A 53 19.12 5.32 -2.19
N ILE A 54 20.44 5.18 -2.01
CA ILE A 54 21.11 3.86 -1.99
C ILE A 54 20.61 3.04 -0.80
N SER A 55 20.60 3.64 0.39
CA SER A 55 20.07 3.01 1.60
C SER A 55 18.58 2.66 1.46
N LEU A 56 17.78 3.52 0.83
CA LEU A 56 16.38 3.22 0.56
C LEU A 56 16.19 2.07 -0.43
N LEU A 57 17.01 1.98 -1.49
CA LEU A 57 16.98 0.86 -2.44
C LEU A 57 17.32 -0.46 -1.75
N GLU A 58 18.29 -0.46 -0.84
CA GLU A 58 18.58 -1.65 -0.03
C GLU A 58 17.43 -2.02 0.89
N LEU A 59 16.79 -1.04 1.53
CA LEU A 59 15.66 -1.27 2.43
C LEU A 59 14.39 -1.69 1.69
N ALA A 60 14.25 -1.32 0.42
CA ALA A 60 13.17 -1.77 -0.46
C ALA A 60 13.30 -3.25 -0.89
N ASN A 61 14.45 -3.88 -0.63
CA ASN A 61 14.62 -5.31 -0.91
C ASN A 61 13.85 -6.16 0.11
N LEU A 62 12.81 -6.85 -0.36
CA LEU A 62 11.95 -7.72 0.45
C LEU A 62 12.68 -8.95 1.02
N ASP A 63 13.86 -9.29 0.51
CA ASP A 63 14.71 -10.36 1.05
C ASP A 63 15.52 -9.94 2.30
N LYS A 64 15.41 -8.69 2.76
CA LYS A 64 16.05 -8.29 4.02
C LYS A 64 15.57 -9.18 5.18
N PRO A 65 16.47 -9.61 6.10
CA PRO A 65 16.13 -10.55 7.17
C PRO A 65 14.89 -10.17 7.98
N ILE A 66 14.70 -8.89 8.29
CA ILE A 66 13.55 -8.40 9.05
C ILE A 66 12.22 -8.53 8.28
N LEU A 67 12.21 -8.29 6.96
CA LEU A 67 11.00 -8.45 6.14
C LEU A 67 10.70 -9.93 5.89
N ARG A 68 11.73 -10.77 5.74
CA ARG A 68 11.57 -12.23 5.73
C ARG A 68 11.01 -12.74 7.05
N ARG A 69 11.45 -12.19 8.17
CA ARG A 69 10.92 -12.50 9.50
C ARG A 69 9.45 -12.09 9.60
N LEU A 70 9.08 -10.89 9.15
CA LEU A 70 7.69 -10.43 9.08
C LEU A 70 6.83 -11.40 8.25
N MET A 71 7.31 -11.81 7.07
CA MET A 71 6.63 -12.77 6.20
C MET A 71 6.38 -14.13 6.87
N LEU A 72 7.33 -14.62 7.68
CA LEU A 72 7.22 -15.92 8.33
C LEU A 72 6.40 -15.89 9.63
N GLU A 73 6.58 -14.86 10.46
CA GLU A 73 5.94 -14.75 11.78
C GLU A 73 4.56 -14.06 11.73
N ALA A 74 4.35 -13.15 10.77
CA ALA A 74 3.12 -12.36 10.60
C ALA A 74 2.75 -12.19 9.10
N PRO A 75 2.43 -13.28 8.39
CA PRO A 75 2.24 -13.26 6.93
C PRO A 75 1.13 -12.32 6.47
N GLY A 76 0.05 -12.18 7.24
CA GLY A 76 -1.05 -11.27 6.95
C GLY A 76 -0.60 -9.81 6.95
N THR A 77 0.15 -9.43 7.99
CA THR A 77 0.76 -8.10 8.11
C THR A 77 1.80 -7.85 7.02
N TYR A 78 2.59 -8.86 6.65
CA TYR A 78 3.53 -8.74 5.52
C TYR A 78 2.80 -8.42 4.21
N HIS A 79 1.75 -9.18 3.88
CA HIS A 79 0.97 -8.93 2.66
C HIS A 79 0.31 -7.55 2.67
N HIS A 80 -0.23 -7.13 3.82
CA HIS A 80 -0.75 -5.78 4.02
C HIS A 80 0.33 -4.72 3.75
N SER A 81 1.49 -4.84 4.38
CA SER A 81 2.59 -3.88 4.24
C SER A 81 3.09 -3.75 2.79
N VAL A 82 3.13 -4.86 2.05
CA VAL A 82 3.51 -4.84 0.62
C VAL A 82 2.48 -4.10 -0.24
N LEU A 83 1.19 -4.29 0.03
CA LEU A 83 0.10 -3.59 -0.67
C LEU A 83 0.07 -2.10 -0.32
N VAL A 84 0.23 -1.76 0.96
CA VAL A 84 0.41 -0.37 1.42
C VAL A 84 1.60 0.27 0.70
N GLY A 85 2.76 -0.39 0.68
CA GLY A 85 3.95 0.07 -0.05
C GLY A 85 3.68 0.36 -1.53
N THR A 86 2.90 -0.50 -2.19
CA THR A 86 2.50 -0.33 -3.59
C THR A 86 1.57 0.87 -3.79
N LEU A 87 0.59 1.06 -2.91
CA LEU A 87 -0.34 2.19 -2.93
C LEU A 87 0.39 3.52 -2.76
N VAL A 88 1.25 3.62 -1.74
CA VAL A 88 1.94 4.86 -1.41
C VAL A 88 3.02 5.22 -2.42
N GLU A 89 3.73 4.25 -3.00
CA GLU A 89 4.71 4.49 -4.06
C GLU A 89 4.06 5.18 -5.27
N ALA A 90 2.94 4.64 -5.74
CA ALA A 90 2.22 5.19 -6.87
C ALA A 90 1.61 6.56 -6.55
N ALA A 91 1.00 6.72 -5.37
CA ALA A 91 0.43 7.99 -4.96
C ALA A 91 1.50 9.09 -4.77
N ALA A 92 2.64 8.76 -4.18
CA ALA A 92 3.77 9.68 -4.03
C ALA A 92 4.27 10.20 -5.38
N SER A 93 4.39 9.31 -6.38
CA SER A 93 4.78 9.69 -7.74
C SER A 93 3.80 10.70 -8.38
N GLU A 94 2.49 10.55 -8.14
CA GLU A 94 1.45 11.44 -8.72
C GLU A 94 1.44 12.85 -8.10
N ILE A 95 1.87 12.97 -6.84
CA ILE A 95 1.87 14.23 -6.07
C ILE A 95 3.25 14.87 -5.95
N GLY A 96 4.29 14.26 -6.54
CA GLY A 96 5.67 14.73 -6.47
C GLY A 96 6.31 14.61 -5.07
N ALA A 97 5.87 13.64 -4.26
CA ALA A 97 6.55 13.24 -3.03
C ALA A 97 7.65 12.20 -3.36
N ASN A 98 8.46 11.75 -2.39
CA ASN A 98 9.49 10.74 -2.66
C ASN A 98 8.86 9.33 -2.73
N PRO A 99 8.76 8.71 -3.92
CA PRO A 99 8.07 7.43 -4.08
C PRO A 99 8.81 6.26 -3.43
N LEU A 100 10.15 6.26 -3.51
CA LEU A 100 10.97 5.19 -2.93
C LEU A 100 10.92 5.23 -1.40
N LEU A 101 11.01 6.43 -0.82
CA LEU A 101 10.86 6.60 0.63
C LEU A 101 9.47 6.16 1.10
N ALA A 102 8.40 6.63 0.43
CA ALA A 102 7.04 6.25 0.77
C ALA A 102 6.86 4.72 0.74
N LYS A 103 7.34 4.07 -0.33
CA LYS A 103 7.30 2.61 -0.48
C LYS A 103 7.96 1.90 0.70
N VAL A 104 9.18 2.30 1.04
CA VAL A 104 9.94 1.73 2.15
C VAL A 104 9.19 1.96 3.46
N CYS A 105 8.71 3.18 3.72
CA CYS A 105 7.87 3.44 4.90
C CYS A 105 6.66 2.50 4.97
N GLY A 106 5.98 2.25 3.84
CA GLY A 106 4.88 1.28 3.76
C GLY A 106 5.29 -0.15 4.11
N TYR A 107 6.48 -0.61 3.72
CA TYR A 107 6.98 -1.95 4.07
C TYR A 107 7.25 -2.14 5.56
N TYR A 108 7.67 -1.07 6.25
CA TYR A 108 8.16 -1.16 7.62
C TYR A 108 7.19 -0.62 8.69
N HIS A 109 6.12 0.09 8.31
CA HIS A 109 5.24 0.78 9.28
C HIS A 109 4.71 -0.14 10.39
N ASP A 110 4.50 -1.41 10.04
CA ASP A 110 3.79 -2.39 10.86
C ASP A 110 4.68 -3.50 11.46
N ILE A 111 6.00 -3.40 11.34
CA ILE A 111 6.94 -4.45 11.80
C ILE A 111 6.84 -4.76 13.30
N GLY A 112 6.26 -3.85 14.09
CA GLY A 112 6.01 -4.07 15.51
C GLY A 112 5.02 -5.21 15.79
N LYS A 113 4.16 -5.57 14.83
CA LYS A 113 3.17 -6.64 14.97
C LYS A 113 3.81 -8.04 15.07
N ILE A 114 5.07 -8.20 14.63
CA ILE A 114 5.85 -9.45 14.70
C ILE A 114 5.83 -10.08 16.11
N LYS A 115 5.86 -9.26 17.17
CA LYS A 115 5.97 -9.77 18.55
C LYS A 115 4.69 -10.42 19.06
N LYS A 116 3.53 -10.03 18.51
CA LYS A 116 2.19 -10.47 18.94
C LYS A 116 1.21 -10.61 17.75
N PRO A 117 1.53 -11.42 16.73
CA PRO A 117 0.83 -11.39 15.44
C PRO A 117 -0.65 -11.74 15.57
N LEU A 118 -1.01 -12.70 16.42
CA LEU A 118 -2.38 -13.19 16.59
C LEU A 118 -3.36 -12.17 17.19
N TYR A 119 -2.88 -11.03 17.70
CA TYR A 119 -3.74 -9.92 18.13
C TYR A 119 -4.17 -9.02 16.96
N PHE A 120 -3.60 -9.20 15.77
CA PHE A 120 -3.95 -8.42 14.59
C PHE A 120 -4.77 -9.29 13.64
N VAL A 121 -5.93 -8.77 13.21
CA VAL A 121 -6.97 -9.54 12.53
C VAL A 121 -6.47 -10.17 11.22
N GLU A 122 -5.56 -9.50 10.52
CA GLU A 122 -4.96 -9.97 9.28
C GLU A 122 -4.13 -11.24 9.46
N ASN A 123 -3.68 -11.55 10.69
CA ASN A 123 -2.92 -12.78 11.00
C ASN A 123 -3.75 -13.83 11.74
N GLN A 124 -5.03 -13.57 12.04
CA GLN A 124 -5.88 -14.53 12.73
C GLN A 124 -6.41 -15.59 11.77
N VAL A 125 -6.26 -16.86 12.17
CA VAL A 125 -6.74 -18.02 11.40
C VAL A 125 -8.04 -18.53 12.04
N ASN A 126 -9.01 -18.95 11.24
CA ASN A 126 -10.29 -19.54 11.66
C ASN A 126 -11.28 -18.59 12.37
N GLY A 127 -11.14 -17.28 12.20
CA GLY A 127 -12.14 -16.29 12.68
C GLY A 127 -12.27 -16.16 14.20
N LYS A 128 -11.39 -16.76 14.99
CA LYS A 128 -11.38 -16.60 16.46
C LYS A 128 -10.59 -15.36 16.85
N ASN A 129 -11.28 -14.33 17.32
CA ASN A 129 -10.64 -13.10 17.76
C ASN A 129 -10.21 -13.19 19.23
N ILE A 130 -8.89 -13.06 19.48
CA ILE A 130 -8.34 -13.08 20.84
C ILE A 130 -8.89 -11.93 21.69
N HIS A 131 -9.26 -10.81 21.06
CA HIS A 131 -9.80 -9.64 21.73
C HIS A 131 -11.19 -9.85 22.35
N ASP A 132 -11.90 -10.94 22.00
CA ASP A 132 -13.21 -11.25 22.58
C ASP A 132 -13.13 -11.58 24.07
N LYS A 133 -11.97 -12.03 24.54
CA LYS A 133 -11.71 -12.41 25.94
C LYS A 133 -11.09 -11.28 26.77
N LEU A 134 -10.93 -10.10 26.20
CA LEU A 134 -10.21 -8.98 26.81
C LEU A 134 -11.14 -7.80 27.09
N ALA A 135 -10.79 -7.04 28.12
CA ALA A 135 -11.37 -5.72 28.32
C ALA A 135 -11.00 -4.81 27.12
N PRO A 136 -11.91 -3.94 26.64
CA PRO A 136 -11.62 -3.07 25.49
C PRO A 136 -10.38 -2.18 25.68
N SER A 137 -10.13 -1.68 26.88
CA SER A 137 -8.93 -0.89 27.20
C SER A 137 -7.65 -1.71 27.07
N MET A 138 -7.68 -2.99 27.45
CA MET A 138 -6.53 -3.90 27.27
C MET A 138 -6.28 -4.16 25.78
N SER A 139 -7.34 -4.31 24.99
CA SER A 139 -7.22 -4.42 23.53
C SER A 139 -6.60 -3.18 22.91
N SER A 140 -7.05 -1.98 23.30
CA SER A 140 -6.47 -0.70 22.89
C SER A 140 -4.96 -0.63 23.21
N LEU A 141 -4.58 -1.01 24.43
CA LEU A 141 -3.18 -1.01 24.86
C LEU A 141 -2.32 -2.00 24.06
N ILE A 142 -2.85 -3.19 23.74
CA ILE A 142 -2.12 -4.19 22.94
C ILE A 142 -1.93 -3.68 21.51
N LEU A 143 -2.98 -3.10 20.91
CA LEU A 143 -2.89 -2.55 19.57
C LEU A 143 -1.88 -1.41 19.53
N THR A 144 -1.99 -0.40 20.38
CA THR A 144 -1.05 0.74 20.41
C THR A 144 0.41 0.34 20.68
N ALA A 145 0.65 -0.75 21.44
CA ALA A 145 2.00 -1.23 21.75
C ALA A 145 2.82 -1.71 20.54
N HIS A 146 2.19 -1.98 19.38
CA HIS A 146 2.95 -2.33 18.17
C HIS A 146 3.85 -1.17 17.73
N ILE A 147 3.46 0.08 17.94
CA ILE A 147 4.27 1.25 17.57
C ILE A 147 5.61 1.22 18.32
N LYS A 148 5.55 1.11 19.65
CA LYS A 148 6.76 1.04 20.50
C LYS A 148 7.65 -0.14 20.10
N THR A 149 7.03 -1.30 19.89
CA THR A 149 7.74 -2.51 19.45
C THR A 149 8.38 -2.33 18.07
N GLY A 150 7.69 -1.67 17.15
CA GLY A 150 8.19 -1.36 15.81
C GLY A 150 9.40 -0.43 15.87
N VAL A 151 9.37 0.58 16.74
CA VAL A 151 10.52 1.48 16.98
C VAL A 151 11.73 0.72 17.54
N GLU A 152 11.53 -0.20 18.48
CA GLU A 152 12.60 -1.05 19.03
C GLU A 152 13.25 -1.88 17.91
N ILE A 153 12.44 -2.61 17.13
CA ILE A 153 12.89 -3.43 16.01
C ILE A 153 13.58 -2.59 14.93
N ALA A 154 13.04 -1.41 14.61
CA ALA A 154 13.60 -0.51 13.61
C ALA A 154 14.98 0.01 14.00
N LYS A 155 15.20 0.30 15.29
CA LYS A 155 16.51 0.71 15.83
C LYS A 155 17.52 -0.43 15.78
N GLU A 156 17.12 -1.64 16.17
CA GLU A 156 17.95 -2.85 16.09
C GLU A 156 18.40 -3.13 14.64
N ASN A 157 17.53 -2.86 13.66
CA ASN A 157 17.80 -3.06 12.24
C ASN A 157 18.35 -1.82 11.52
N ARG A 158 18.64 -0.73 12.25
CA ARG A 158 19.20 0.52 11.71
C ARG A 158 18.42 1.08 10.52
N LEU A 159 17.09 1.08 10.59
CA LEU A 159 16.23 1.50 9.48
C LEU A 159 16.30 3.01 9.17
N GLY A 160 16.93 3.81 10.02
CA GLY A 160 17.02 5.27 9.83
C GLY A 160 15.82 6.02 10.41
N ARG A 161 16.02 7.31 10.66
CA ARG A 161 15.09 8.12 11.44
C ARG A 161 13.74 8.31 10.73
N THR A 162 13.75 8.57 9.44
CA THR A 162 12.52 8.82 8.66
C THR A 162 11.56 7.62 8.71
N ILE A 163 12.07 6.39 8.68
CA ILE A 163 11.24 5.18 8.75
C ILE A 163 10.72 4.96 10.17
N ILE A 164 11.56 5.19 11.19
CA ILE A 164 11.15 5.16 12.60
C ILE A 164 10.04 6.17 12.86
N ASP A 165 10.18 7.38 12.35
CA ASP A 165 9.20 8.45 12.51
C ASP A 165 7.87 8.08 11.84
N THR A 166 7.88 7.45 10.66
CA THR A 166 6.65 6.94 10.03
C THR A 166 6.00 5.81 10.85
N ILE A 167 6.76 4.89 11.45
CA ILE A 167 6.20 3.87 12.37
C ILE A 167 5.48 4.54 13.53
N ILE A 168 6.00 5.64 14.07
CA ILE A 168 5.35 6.37 15.18
C ILE A 168 4.07 7.07 14.71
N GLN A 169 4.10 7.65 13.51
CA GLN A 169 3.09 8.60 13.04
C GLN A 169 1.96 7.99 12.20
N HIS A 170 2.10 6.77 11.68
CA HIS A 170 1.19 6.27 10.64
C HIS A 170 -0.28 6.13 11.08
N HIS A 171 -0.56 6.02 12.39
CA HIS A 171 -1.94 6.10 12.91
C HIS A 171 -2.31 7.48 13.47
N GLY A 172 -1.35 8.39 13.60
CA GLY A 172 -1.52 9.71 14.19
C GLY A 172 -2.14 9.63 15.58
N THR A 173 -3.22 10.37 15.81
CA THR A 173 -4.00 10.35 17.06
C THR A 173 -5.38 9.71 16.85
N SER A 174 -5.51 8.88 15.82
CA SER A 174 -6.79 8.27 15.42
C SER A 174 -7.43 7.48 16.57
N LEU A 175 -8.75 7.46 16.58
CA LEU A 175 -9.54 6.70 17.56
C LEU A 175 -9.65 5.23 17.15
N ILE A 176 -9.33 4.33 18.08
CA ILE A 176 -9.56 2.88 17.97
C ILE A 176 -11.06 2.61 18.19
N THR A 177 -11.85 2.97 17.17
CA THR A 177 -13.30 3.15 17.24
C THR A 177 -14.03 1.91 17.74
N TYR A 178 -13.67 0.71 17.25
CA TYR A 178 -14.34 -0.53 17.65
C TYR A 178 -14.29 -0.78 19.16
N PHE A 179 -13.12 -0.61 19.77
CA PHE A 179 -12.95 -0.85 21.21
C PHE A 179 -13.52 0.29 22.06
N TYR A 180 -13.49 1.52 21.56
CA TYR A 180 -14.15 2.65 22.21
C TYR A 180 -15.67 2.43 22.30
N GLU A 181 -16.33 2.10 21.18
CA GLU A 181 -17.77 1.83 21.17
C GLU A 181 -18.13 0.60 22.01
N LYS A 182 -17.31 -0.47 21.96
CA LYS A 182 -17.49 -1.63 22.84
C LYS A 182 -17.37 -1.26 24.33
N ALA A 183 -16.45 -0.36 24.68
CA ALA A 183 -16.31 0.11 26.06
C ALA A 183 -17.53 0.92 26.51
N LYS A 184 -18.03 1.82 25.65
CA LYS A 184 -19.25 2.62 25.91
C LYS A 184 -20.47 1.73 26.14
N GLN A 185 -20.62 0.67 25.35
CA GLN A 185 -21.72 -0.29 25.51
C GLN A 185 -21.65 -1.05 26.83
N ILE A 186 -20.46 -1.35 27.35
CA ILE A 186 -20.28 -2.11 28.59
C ILE A 186 -20.42 -1.22 29.84
N ARG A 187 -19.86 0.00 29.82
CA ARG A 187 -19.73 0.86 31.01
C ARG A 187 -20.67 2.07 31.04
N GLY A 188 -21.35 2.36 29.92
CA GLY A 188 -22.11 3.58 29.72
C GLY A 188 -21.26 4.73 29.15
N GLU A 189 -21.86 5.61 28.36
CA GLU A 189 -21.19 6.64 27.55
C GLU A 189 -20.40 7.68 28.38
N GLY A 190 -20.82 7.96 29.63
CA GLY A 190 -20.17 8.96 30.49
C GLY A 190 -19.01 8.46 31.35
N SER A 191 -18.66 7.18 31.29
CA SER A 191 -17.63 6.56 32.16
C SER A 191 -16.39 6.07 31.39
N VAL A 192 -16.33 6.34 30.09
CA VAL A 192 -15.22 5.93 29.21
C VAL A 192 -14.47 7.16 28.75
N ASP A 193 -13.21 7.27 29.14
CA ASP A 193 -12.32 8.31 28.63
C ASP A 193 -11.94 7.98 27.18
N ILE A 194 -12.21 8.90 26.25
CA ILE A 194 -11.87 8.74 24.83
C ILE A 194 -10.35 8.66 24.60
N SER A 195 -9.55 9.29 25.48
CA SER A 195 -8.10 9.32 25.37
C SER A 195 -7.46 7.95 25.54
N ASP A 196 -8.09 7.04 26.32
CA ASP A 196 -7.66 5.64 26.49
C ASP A 196 -7.71 4.80 25.19
N PHE A 197 -8.41 5.33 24.16
CA PHE A 197 -8.64 4.65 22.89
C PHE A 197 -8.03 5.39 21.70
N ARG A 198 -7.20 6.42 21.93
CA ARG A 198 -6.47 7.09 20.86
C ARG A 198 -5.03 6.59 20.76
N TYR A 199 -4.51 6.59 19.55
CA TYR A 199 -3.07 6.42 19.36
C TYR A 199 -2.30 7.62 19.95
N PRO A 200 -1.07 7.40 20.46
CA PRO A 200 -0.31 8.45 21.14
C PRO A 200 0.20 9.55 20.21
N GLY A 201 0.19 9.32 18.89
CA GLY A 201 0.73 10.25 17.90
C GLY A 201 2.25 10.42 17.94
N PRO A 202 2.78 11.52 17.36
CA PRO A 202 2.05 12.65 16.79
C PRO A 202 1.33 12.31 15.47
N ILE A 203 0.47 13.22 14.99
CA ILE A 203 -0.07 13.15 13.63
C ILE A 203 1.06 13.23 12.58
N PRO A 204 0.88 12.72 11.35
CA PRO A 204 1.85 12.81 10.27
C PRO A 204 2.50 14.19 10.13
N GLN A 205 3.82 14.21 10.07
CA GLN A 205 4.65 15.42 9.91
C GLN A 205 5.19 15.58 8.49
N THR A 206 5.09 14.55 7.66
CA THR A 206 5.60 14.52 6.28
C THR A 206 4.53 13.98 5.34
N ARG A 207 4.65 14.34 4.04
CA ARG A 207 3.72 13.86 3.01
C ARG A 207 3.75 12.34 2.92
N GLU A 208 4.92 11.72 3.05
CA GLU A 208 5.11 10.27 3.04
C GLU A 208 4.43 9.58 4.22
N ALA A 209 4.54 10.12 5.44
CA ALA A 209 3.82 9.57 6.60
C ALA A 209 2.30 9.71 6.44
N GLY A 210 1.83 10.83 5.88
CA GLY A 210 0.42 11.03 5.56
C GLY A 210 -0.09 10.05 4.50
N LEU A 211 0.73 9.75 3.47
CA LEU A 211 0.41 8.72 2.49
C LEU A 211 0.27 7.33 3.11
N VAL A 212 1.20 6.96 4.01
CA VAL A 212 1.14 5.67 4.72
C VAL A 212 -0.12 5.57 5.56
N MET A 213 -0.48 6.62 6.32
CA MET A 213 -1.72 6.66 7.08
C MET A 213 -2.96 6.43 6.18
N LEU A 214 -3.05 7.16 5.06
CA LEU A 214 -4.17 7.03 4.15
C LEU A 214 -4.25 5.62 3.54
N ALA A 215 -3.11 5.07 3.10
CA ALA A 215 -3.04 3.77 2.47
C ALA A 215 -3.34 2.63 3.46
N ASP A 216 -2.82 2.69 4.69
CA ASP A 216 -3.08 1.72 5.76
C ASP A 216 -4.59 1.55 5.99
N VAL A 217 -5.29 2.66 6.24
CA VAL A 217 -6.73 2.66 6.49
C VAL A 217 -7.53 2.18 5.28
N VAL A 218 -7.17 2.65 4.08
CA VAL A 218 -7.88 2.30 2.84
C VAL A 218 -7.69 0.82 2.49
N GLU A 219 -6.47 0.30 2.57
CA GLU A 219 -6.15 -1.10 2.28
C GLU A 219 -6.83 -2.04 3.27
N ALA A 220 -6.74 -1.73 4.57
CA ALA A 220 -7.36 -2.54 5.61
C ALA A 220 -8.89 -2.60 5.45
N ALA A 221 -9.53 -1.48 5.11
CA ALA A 221 -10.96 -1.43 4.88
C ALA A 221 -11.37 -2.16 3.59
N SER A 222 -10.60 -2.05 2.50
CA SER A 222 -10.97 -2.65 1.21
C SER A 222 -10.99 -4.18 1.26
N ARG A 223 -10.19 -4.80 2.14
CA ARG A 223 -10.20 -6.25 2.40
C ARG A 223 -11.55 -6.78 2.91
N THR A 224 -12.33 -5.93 3.56
CA THR A 224 -13.63 -6.31 4.15
C THR A 224 -14.81 -6.07 3.21
N LEU A 225 -14.55 -5.50 2.03
CA LEU A 225 -15.59 -5.11 1.09
C LEU A 225 -16.16 -6.34 0.37
N GLU A 226 -17.43 -6.66 0.65
CA GLU A 226 -18.17 -7.68 -0.09
C GLU A 226 -18.49 -7.20 -1.51
N ASN A 227 -18.17 -8.01 -2.52
CA ASN A 227 -18.37 -7.70 -3.95
C ASN A 227 -17.77 -6.33 -4.33
N PRO A 228 -16.43 -6.23 -4.41
CA PRO A 228 -15.71 -4.97 -4.59
C PRO A 228 -15.82 -4.43 -6.03
N THR A 229 -16.97 -3.83 -6.36
CA THR A 229 -17.16 -3.14 -7.66
C THR A 229 -16.34 -1.84 -7.70
N PRO A 230 -15.96 -1.35 -8.90
CA PRO A 230 -15.21 -0.10 -9.01
C PRO A 230 -15.87 1.11 -8.33
N SER A 231 -17.20 1.20 -8.38
CA SER A 231 -17.97 2.26 -7.71
C SER A 231 -17.93 2.15 -6.19
N ARG A 232 -17.96 0.94 -5.63
CA ARG A 232 -17.88 0.71 -4.18
C ARG A 232 -16.49 1.01 -3.65
N ILE A 233 -15.45 0.58 -4.37
CA ILE A 233 -14.06 0.92 -4.04
C ILE A 233 -13.89 2.44 -4.04
N GLN A 234 -14.36 3.12 -5.10
CA GLN A 234 -14.29 4.57 -5.19
C GLN A 234 -15.00 5.28 -4.04
N GLY A 235 -16.20 4.83 -3.68
CA GLY A 235 -16.95 5.35 -2.53
C GLY A 235 -16.18 5.19 -1.22
N LEU A 236 -15.67 3.99 -0.96
CA LEU A 236 -14.90 3.66 0.25
C LEU A 236 -13.64 4.51 0.37
N VAL A 237 -12.84 4.61 -0.69
CA VAL A 237 -11.59 5.41 -0.70
C VAL A 237 -11.90 6.87 -0.40
N GLN A 238 -12.93 7.43 -1.04
CA GLN A 238 -13.28 8.84 -0.84
C GLN A 238 -13.80 9.11 0.57
N GLU A 239 -14.62 8.21 1.12
CA GLU A 239 -15.14 8.30 2.48
C GLU A 239 -14.00 8.30 3.51
N LEU A 240 -13.07 7.36 3.42
CA LEU A 240 -11.99 7.19 4.38
C LEU A 240 -11.00 8.36 4.34
N ILE A 241 -10.61 8.81 3.14
CA ILE A 241 -9.74 9.99 3.00
C ILE A 241 -10.42 11.23 3.60
N ASN A 242 -11.71 11.44 3.32
CA ASN A 242 -12.46 12.57 3.88
C ASN A 242 -12.59 12.49 5.40
N LYS A 243 -12.77 11.28 5.95
CA LYS A 243 -12.84 11.06 7.40
C LYS A 243 -11.52 11.43 8.08
N ILE A 244 -10.38 10.96 7.54
CA ILE A 244 -9.04 11.28 8.07
C ILE A 244 -8.77 12.78 7.97
N PHE A 245 -9.10 13.39 6.82
CA PHE A 245 -8.98 14.84 6.62
C PHE A 245 -9.83 15.63 7.63
N SER A 246 -11.08 15.24 7.83
CA SER A 246 -12.00 15.94 8.74
C SER A 246 -11.65 15.76 10.23
N ASP A 247 -10.92 14.70 10.58
CA ASP A 247 -10.40 14.47 11.94
C ASP A 247 -9.09 15.26 12.21
N GLY A 248 -8.61 16.06 11.26
CA GLY A 248 -7.40 16.89 11.41
C GLY A 248 -6.09 16.09 11.42
N GLN A 249 -6.12 14.81 11.02
CA GLN A 249 -4.94 13.95 11.06
C GLN A 249 -3.85 14.36 10.07
N LEU A 250 -4.18 15.18 9.06
CA LEU A 250 -3.23 15.60 8.02
C LEU A 250 -2.71 17.03 8.23
N ASP A 251 -3.09 17.71 9.32
CA ASP A 251 -2.85 19.15 9.52
C ASP A 251 -1.37 19.54 9.57
N ASN A 252 -0.49 18.62 9.98
CA ASN A 252 0.95 18.85 10.07
C ASN A 252 1.76 18.21 8.93
N CYS A 253 1.10 17.64 7.93
CA CYS A 253 1.77 17.14 6.73
C CYS A 253 1.31 17.98 5.53
N GLU A 254 2.26 18.39 4.68
CA GLU A 254 2.01 19.31 3.56
C GLU A 254 1.24 18.66 2.38
N LEU A 255 0.16 17.92 2.67
CA LEU A 255 -0.76 17.35 1.70
C LEU A 255 -1.88 18.36 1.40
N THR A 256 -1.98 18.76 0.14
CA THR A 256 -3.04 19.69 -0.30
C THR A 256 -4.33 18.93 -0.66
N LEU A 257 -5.47 19.62 -0.71
CA LEU A 257 -6.72 19.04 -1.23
C LEU A 257 -6.56 18.48 -2.66
N LYS A 258 -5.74 19.15 -3.49
CA LYS A 258 -5.40 18.68 -4.84
C LYS A 258 -4.64 17.35 -4.79
N ASP A 259 -3.75 17.18 -3.82
CA ASP A 259 -3.03 15.92 -3.61
C ASP A 259 -4.00 14.82 -3.17
N LEU A 260 -4.92 15.09 -2.24
CA LEU A 260 -5.92 14.10 -1.79
C LEU A 260 -6.75 13.53 -2.96
N HIS A 261 -7.16 14.37 -3.91
CA HIS A 261 -7.86 13.90 -5.11
C HIS A 261 -6.99 13.00 -6.00
N LYS A 262 -5.70 13.34 -6.17
CA LYS A 262 -4.76 12.51 -6.93
C LYS A 262 -4.48 11.18 -6.24
N ILE A 263 -4.29 11.21 -4.92
CA ILE A 263 -4.10 10.03 -4.07
C ILE A 263 -5.30 9.10 -4.20
N ALA A 264 -6.52 9.61 -4.03
CA ALA A 264 -7.75 8.84 -4.20
C ALA A 264 -7.82 8.16 -5.57
N LYS A 265 -7.51 8.90 -6.66
CA LYS A 265 -7.49 8.36 -8.02
C LYS A 265 -6.45 7.24 -8.18
N SER A 266 -5.26 7.41 -7.61
CA SER A 266 -4.19 6.42 -7.64
C SER A 266 -4.57 5.14 -6.89
N PHE A 267 -5.08 5.28 -5.66
CA PHE A 267 -5.55 4.15 -4.84
C PHE A 267 -6.67 3.38 -5.54
N ASN A 268 -7.66 4.08 -6.10
CA ASN A 268 -8.75 3.45 -6.85
C ASN A 268 -8.24 2.60 -8.02
N LYS A 269 -7.26 3.10 -8.78
CA LYS A 269 -6.67 2.35 -9.90
C LYS A 269 -6.03 1.04 -9.43
N ILE A 270 -5.25 1.09 -8.35
CA ILE A 270 -4.53 -0.08 -7.82
C ILE A 270 -5.50 -1.07 -7.19
N LEU A 271 -6.42 -0.61 -6.35
CA LEU A 271 -7.40 -1.47 -5.68
C LEU A 271 -8.34 -2.15 -6.67
N ASN A 272 -8.77 -1.46 -7.73
CA ASN A 272 -9.51 -2.11 -8.82
C ASN A 272 -8.69 -3.24 -9.44
N GLY A 273 -7.41 -3.01 -9.71
CA GLY A 273 -6.46 -4.04 -10.19
C GLY A 273 -6.39 -5.27 -9.28
N ILE A 274 -6.30 -5.07 -7.97
CA ILE A 274 -6.20 -6.13 -6.97
C ILE A 274 -7.51 -6.92 -6.84
N HIS A 275 -8.65 -6.22 -6.89
CA HIS A 275 -9.97 -6.79 -6.67
C HIS A 275 -10.70 -7.23 -7.96
N HIS A 276 -10.10 -7.04 -9.14
CA HIS A 276 -10.66 -7.56 -10.39
C HIS A 276 -10.76 -9.09 -10.31
N HIS A 277 -12.00 -9.58 -10.40
CA HIS A 277 -12.30 -11.00 -10.46
C HIS A 277 -11.43 -11.65 -11.55
N ARG A 278 -10.62 -12.66 -11.18
CA ARG A 278 -10.25 -13.69 -12.15
C ARG A 278 -11.57 -14.17 -12.72
N ILE A 279 -11.76 -14.01 -14.04
CA ILE A 279 -12.87 -14.63 -14.75
C ILE A 279 -12.81 -16.12 -14.37
N GLU A 280 -13.79 -16.59 -13.60
CA GLU A 280 -13.98 -18.01 -13.41
C GLU A 280 -14.31 -18.57 -14.79
N TYR A 281 -13.36 -19.29 -15.37
CA TYR A 281 -13.67 -20.10 -16.53
C TYR A 281 -14.69 -21.12 -16.07
N PRO A 282 -15.90 -21.16 -16.66
CA PRO A 282 -16.88 -22.18 -16.31
C PRO A 282 -16.20 -23.53 -16.52
N GLU A 283 -16.01 -24.27 -15.43
CA GLU A 283 -15.57 -25.66 -15.49
C GLU A 283 -16.54 -26.36 -16.44
N LYS A 284 -16.03 -26.83 -17.58
CA LYS A 284 -16.78 -27.73 -18.43
C LYS A 284 -17.21 -28.89 -17.56
N LEU A 285 -18.49 -28.93 -17.22
CA LEU A 285 -19.17 -30.07 -16.63
C LEU A 285 -18.78 -31.31 -17.44
N THR A 286 -17.80 -32.06 -16.95
CA THR A 286 -17.57 -33.43 -17.36
C THR A 286 -18.79 -34.20 -16.90
N LEU A 287 -19.72 -34.40 -17.83
CA LEU A 287 -20.86 -35.27 -17.67
C LEU A 287 -20.35 -36.68 -17.34
N VAL A 288 -20.38 -37.02 -16.05
CA VAL A 288 -20.31 -38.41 -15.59
C VAL A 288 -21.65 -39.04 -15.94
N ASN A 289 -21.72 -39.65 -17.13
CA ASN A 289 -22.87 -40.45 -17.53
C ASN A 289 -22.77 -41.84 -16.88
N GLY A 290 -23.50 -42.04 -15.79
CA GLY A 290 -23.78 -43.35 -15.22
C GLY A 290 -25.29 -43.60 -15.17
N LYS A 291 -25.81 -44.43 -16.10
CA LYS A 291 -26.66 -45.62 -15.86
C LYS A 291 -27.51 -46.03 -17.09
N ALA A 292 -27.15 -47.20 -17.60
CA ALA A 292 -27.91 -48.35 -18.11
C ALA A 292 -29.35 -48.23 -18.70
N LYS A 293 -29.45 -48.87 -19.89
CA LYS A 293 -30.47 -49.82 -20.42
C LYS A 293 -31.89 -49.37 -20.78
N ASP A 294 -32.15 -49.36 -22.09
CA ASP A 294 -33.10 -50.17 -22.90
C ASP A 294 -33.25 -49.45 -24.25
N GLY A 295 -33.40 -50.00 -25.45
CA GLY A 295 -33.95 -51.26 -25.92
C GLY A 295 -34.64 -50.96 -27.27
N ASN A 296 -33.97 -51.30 -28.37
CA ASN A 296 -34.53 -51.69 -29.67
C ASN A 296 -35.14 -50.68 -30.70
N SER A 297 -34.50 -50.67 -31.88
CA SER A 297 -35.03 -50.67 -33.27
C SER A 297 -35.85 -49.51 -33.90
N GLY A 298 -35.31 -48.96 -35.00
CA GLY A 298 -36.04 -48.95 -36.29
C GLY A 298 -36.10 -47.65 -37.14
N LYS A 299 -35.40 -47.69 -38.29
CA LYS A 299 -35.66 -46.98 -39.60
C LYS A 299 -35.43 -45.46 -39.69
N GLN A 300 -34.47 -44.97 -40.51
CA GLN A 300 -34.60 -44.57 -41.94
C GLN A 300 -35.69 -43.49 -42.17
N GLN A 301 -35.51 -42.34 -42.84
CA GLN A 301 -34.73 -42.01 -44.03
C GLN A 301 -34.75 -40.47 -44.34
N SER A 302 -33.66 -39.97 -44.92
CA SER A 302 -33.48 -38.92 -45.98
C SER A 302 -34.28 -37.59 -46.07
N LYS A 303 -33.51 -36.48 -45.99
CA LYS A 303 -33.31 -35.36 -46.97
C LYS A 303 -34.45 -34.88 -47.91
N GLN A 304 -34.75 -33.56 -47.86
CA GLN A 304 -34.52 -32.51 -48.91
C GLN A 304 -35.16 -31.16 -48.44
N MET A 305 -34.39 -30.07 -48.31
CA MET A 305 -34.18 -28.95 -49.26
C MET A 305 -35.45 -28.15 -49.62
N GLN A 306 -35.58 -26.90 -49.15
CA GLN A 306 -35.38 -25.68 -49.96
C GLN A 306 -35.66 -24.38 -49.18
N ASP A 307 -34.68 -23.48 -49.27
CA ASP A 307 -34.75 -22.05 -49.61
C ASP A 307 -35.83 -21.13 -49.02
N GLY A 308 -35.37 -19.95 -48.60
CA GLY A 308 -36.21 -18.74 -48.63
C GLY A 308 -35.96 -17.77 -47.48
N PHE A 309 -34.88 -16.98 -47.58
CA PHE A 309 -34.76 -15.73 -46.82
C PHE A 309 -35.85 -14.75 -47.29
N GLY A 310 -36.61 -14.19 -46.34
CA GLY A 310 -37.22 -12.88 -46.50
C GLY A 310 -38.64 -12.72 -45.93
N SER A 311 -38.74 -11.85 -44.91
CA SER A 311 -39.74 -10.77 -44.78
C SER A 311 -40.43 -10.70 -43.41
N ASN A 312 -40.02 -9.69 -42.64
CA ASN A 312 -40.84 -8.57 -42.16
C ASN A 312 -42.13 -8.78 -41.33
N LYS A 313 -42.23 -7.90 -40.31
CA LYS A 313 -43.41 -7.34 -39.60
C LYS A 313 -43.97 -8.02 -38.33
N ALA A 314 -43.67 -7.33 -37.22
CA ALA A 314 -44.61 -6.59 -36.36
C ALA A 314 -45.55 -7.33 -35.39
N LYS A 315 -45.35 -7.03 -34.09
CA LYS A 315 -46.32 -6.61 -33.04
C LYS A 315 -45.61 -6.77 -31.68
N GLY A 316 -45.71 -5.91 -30.68
CA GLY A 316 -46.57 -4.77 -30.46
C GLY A 316 -46.10 -3.96 -29.24
N THR A 317 -46.67 -2.78 -29.15
CA THR A 317 -46.46 -1.68 -28.20
C THR A 317 -46.82 -1.99 -26.75
N GLY A 318 -46.11 -1.36 -25.80
CA GLY A 318 -46.44 -1.43 -24.36
C GLY A 318 -45.68 -0.41 -23.48
N HIS A 319 -45.82 0.88 -23.79
CA HIS A 319 -45.88 2.04 -22.88
C HIS A 319 -45.29 1.91 -21.45
N LEU A 320 -44.17 2.58 -21.15
CA LEU A 320 -43.88 3.07 -19.79
C LEU A 320 -43.27 4.47 -19.80
N LYS A 321 -43.88 5.30 -18.94
CA LYS A 321 -43.82 6.75 -18.85
C LYS A 321 -42.61 7.19 -18.03
N ARG A 322 -41.99 8.28 -18.51
CA ARG A 322 -41.12 9.21 -17.78
C ARG A 322 -41.82 9.73 -16.51
N LEU A 323 -41.12 9.77 -15.38
CA LEU A 323 -41.41 10.68 -14.27
C LEU A 323 -40.08 11.20 -13.72
N GLY A 324 -40.00 12.51 -13.58
CA GLY A 324 -38.82 13.23 -13.11
C GLY A 324 -38.92 13.63 -11.64
N LEU A 325 -37.77 14.08 -11.16
CA LEU A 325 -37.49 15.12 -10.16
C LEU A 325 -38.68 15.62 -9.31
N SER A 326 -38.54 15.42 -8.00
CA SER A 326 -38.51 16.49 -7.00
C SER A 326 -37.40 16.17 -6.00
#